data_AF-A0A7K9UJE4-F1
#
_entry.id   AF-A0A7K9UJE4-F1
#
_cell.length_a   1.000
_cell.length_b   1.000
_cell.length_c   1.000
_cell.angle_alpha   90.00
_cell.angle_beta   90.00
_cell.angle_gamma   90.00
#
_symmetry.space_group_name_H-M   'P 1'
#
loop_
_entity.id
_entity.type
_entity.pdbx_description
1 polymer ?
#
loop_
_entity_poly.entity_id
_entity_poly.type
_entity_poly.pdbx_seq_one_letter_code
_entity_poly.pdbx_strand_id
1 'polypeptide(L)'
;MPRSFPPRKEKKVDNMKPKHPDEQEIPFRLRELMRSREAMKRPNAGKKRAAEKKQQPQSEAPKAQGEIPVPRFRRGKGESERSYICRMEQEVQRVLFLTENQLQREPEKEETAPEKSKRKKEFQNKKLEKARKRKEEKKEAMLEKKRFQADTVAFGEVVTQPPTIPSQPRGRGPAEQAGRKQLLLTPRLGQSQASLVSPAVPVSLARQRIVAEERARVIQAYRDIQRR
;
A
#
# COMPACT_ATOMS: atom_id res chain seq x y z
N MET A 1 -43.85 -7.21 -50.65
CA MET A 1 -43.52 -6.55 -49.38
C MET A 1 -44.21 -7.27 -48.22
N PRO A 2 -43.52 -8.05 -47.39
CA PRO A 2 -44.14 -8.64 -46.20
C PRO A 2 -44.18 -7.61 -45.06
N ARG A 3 -45.33 -7.52 -44.39
CA ARG A 3 -45.60 -6.59 -43.28
C ARG A 3 -44.95 -7.12 -42.00
N SER A 4 -44.09 -6.32 -41.37
CA SER A 4 -43.51 -6.61 -40.05
C SER A 4 -44.55 -6.33 -38.95
N PHE A 5 -44.79 -7.31 -38.08
CA PHE A 5 -45.57 -7.10 -36.87
C PHE A 5 -44.70 -6.41 -35.79
N PRO A 6 -45.22 -5.41 -35.06
CA PRO A 6 -44.46 -4.74 -34.02
C PRO A 6 -44.25 -5.65 -32.78
N PRO A 7 -43.16 -5.47 -32.02
CA PRO A 7 -42.88 -6.28 -30.84
C PRO A 7 -43.92 -6.04 -29.74
N ARG A 8 -44.39 -7.14 -29.14
CA ARG A 8 -45.36 -7.15 -28.05
C ARG A 8 -44.70 -6.58 -26.79
N LYS A 9 -45.17 -5.42 -26.32
CA LYS A 9 -44.71 -4.82 -25.05
C LYS A 9 -45.13 -5.73 -23.89
N GLU A 10 -44.17 -6.23 -23.14
CA GLU A 10 -44.41 -6.96 -21.89
C GLU A 10 -45.02 -6.00 -20.86
N LYS A 11 -46.16 -6.40 -20.28
CA LYS A 11 -46.81 -5.66 -19.19
C LYS A 11 -45.99 -5.87 -17.92
N LYS A 12 -45.42 -4.80 -17.35
CA LYS A 12 -44.83 -4.84 -16.01
C LYS A 12 -45.95 -5.05 -15.00
N VAL A 13 -45.96 -6.22 -14.39
CA VAL A 13 -46.88 -6.56 -13.30
C VAL A 13 -46.24 -6.03 -12.02
N ASP A 14 -46.55 -4.79 -11.67
CA ASP A 14 -46.00 -4.12 -10.49
C ASP A 14 -46.75 -4.62 -9.24
N ASN A 15 -46.48 -5.87 -8.85
CA ASN A 15 -46.72 -6.47 -7.51
C ASN A 15 -46.29 -7.95 -7.46
N MET A 16 -45.20 -8.30 -8.15
CA MET A 16 -44.62 -9.64 -8.01
C MET A 16 -43.91 -9.76 -6.66
N LYS A 17 -44.06 -10.91 -5.98
CA LYS A 17 -43.23 -11.24 -4.82
C LYS A 17 -41.75 -11.14 -5.22
N PRO A 18 -40.87 -10.57 -4.36
CA PRO A 18 -39.44 -10.53 -4.63
C PRO A 18 -38.92 -11.90 -5.06
N LYS A 19 -38.19 -11.96 -6.18
CA LYS A 19 -37.71 -13.22 -6.75
C LYS A 19 -36.83 -14.03 -5.79
N HIS A 20 -36.12 -13.32 -4.92
CA HIS A 20 -35.25 -13.89 -3.90
C HIS A 20 -35.53 -13.21 -2.55
N PRO A 21 -36.46 -13.75 -1.73
CA PRO A 21 -36.75 -13.19 -0.41
C PRO A 21 -35.51 -13.22 0.52
N ASP A 22 -34.57 -14.15 0.27
CA ASP A 22 -33.37 -14.36 1.10
C ASP A 22 -32.15 -13.53 0.66
N GLU A 23 -32.20 -12.89 -0.51
CA GLU A 23 -31.13 -12.02 -1.03
C GLU A 23 -31.31 -10.56 -0.64
N GLN A 24 -32.42 -10.22 0.02
CA GLN A 24 -32.60 -8.88 0.54
C GLN A 24 -31.52 -8.62 1.59
N GLU A 25 -30.60 -7.72 1.28
CA GLU A 25 -29.42 -7.47 2.11
C GLU A 25 -29.85 -6.95 3.49
N ILE A 26 -29.93 -7.86 4.46
CA ILE A 26 -30.16 -7.53 5.85
C ILE A 26 -29.03 -6.58 6.28
N PRO A 27 -29.34 -5.39 6.85
CA PRO A 27 -28.33 -4.46 7.31
C PRO A 27 -27.27 -5.16 8.16
N PHE A 28 -26.00 -4.85 7.89
CA PHE A 28 -24.84 -5.56 8.47
C PHE A 28 -24.97 -5.79 9.98
N ARG A 29 -25.41 -4.76 10.71
CA ARG A 29 -25.59 -4.77 12.16
C ARG A 29 -26.61 -5.81 12.62
N LEU A 30 -27.74 -5.94 11.90
CA LEU A 30 -28.80 -6.88 12.21
C LEU A 30 -28.39 -8.32 11.85
N ARG A 31 -27.70 -8.49 10.72
CA ARG A 31 -27.11 -9.78 10.32
C ARG A 31 -26.13 -10.32 11.35
N GLU A 32 -25.30 -9.45 11.92
CA GLU A 32 -24.34 -9.80 12.96
C GLU A 32 -25.06 -10.15 14.28
N LEU A 33 -26.10 -9.40 14.65
CA LEU A 33 -26.92 -9.67 15.84
C LEU A 33 -27.63 -11.03 15.77
N MET A 34 -28.25 -11.34 14.63
CA MET A 34 -28.91 -12.63 14.38
C MET A 34 -27.91 -13.80 14.44
N ARG A 35 -26.73 -13.64 13.82
CA ARG A 35 -25.66 -14.65 13.84
C ARG A 35 -25.16 -14.93 15.27
N SER A 36 -24.97 -13.89 16.08
CA SER A 36 -24.58 -14.02 17.49
C SER A 36 -25.65 -14.73 18.32
N ARG A 37 -26.92 -14.39 18.11
CA ARG A 37 -28.06 -15.06 18.77
C ARG A 37 -28.14 -16.54 18.39
N GLU A 38 -27.93 -16.89 17.12
CA GLU A 38 -27.91 -18.28 16.67
C GLU A 38 -26.72 -19.06 17.22
N ALA A 39 -25.54 -18.46 17.29
CA ALA A 39 -24.35 -19.06 17.88
C ALA A 39 -24.58 -19.41 19.36
N MET A 40 -25.26 -18.54 20.12
CA MET A 40 -25.65 -18.83 21.50
C MET A 40 -26.73 -19.91 21.60
N LYS A 41 -27.66 -19.97 20.62
CA LYS A 41 -28.73 -20.99 20.59
C LYS A 41 -28.21 -22.39 20.24
N ARG A 42 -27.11 -22.50 19.49
CA ARG A 42 -26.51 -23.78 19.05
C ARG A 42 -24.99 -23.81 19.31
N PRO A 43 -24.55 -23.93 20.57
CA PRO A 43 -23.12 -23.85 20.91
C PRO A 43 -22.25 -24.93 20.24
N ASN A 44 -22.83 -26.05 19.82
CA ASN A 44 -22.11 -27.21 19.27
C ASN A 44 -22.19 -27.37 17.74
N ALA A 45 -22.86 -26.46 17.00
CA ALA A 45 -23.04 -26.63 15.56
C ALA A 45 -21.76 -26.37 14.74
N GLY A 46 -20.83 -25.57 15.24
CA GLY A 46 -19.55 -25.30 14.58
C GLY A 46 -18.56 -26.48 14.58
N LYS A 47 -18.68 -27.41 15.54
CA LYS A 47 -17.79 -28.57 15.67
C LYS A 47 -18.11 -29.71 14.69
N LYS A 48 -19.37 -29.84 14.24
CA LYS A 48 -19.78 -30.95 13.36
C LYS A 48 -19.25 -30.84 11.92
N ARG A 49 -19.05 -29.63 11.40
CA ARG A 49 -18.48 -29.45 10.04
C ARG A 49 -16.99 -29.82 9.94
N ALA A 50 -16.28 -29.97 11.05
CA ALA A 50 -14.90 -30.43 11.08
C ALA A 50 -14.76 -31.96 11.25
N ALA A 51 -15.83 -32.66 11.64
CA ALA A 51 -15.76 -34.07 12.05
C ALA A 51 -16.21 -35.08 10.96
N GLU A 52 -16.74 -34.63 9.83
CA GLU A 52 -17.21 -35.52 8.74
C GLU A 52 -16.20 -35.71 7.59
N LYS A 53 -14.95 -35.24 7.75
CA LYS A 53 -13.84 -35.68 6.88
C LYS A 53 -13.17 -36.92 7.44
N LYS A 54 -13.80 -38.05 7.11
CA LYS A 54 -13.24 -39.37 6.80
C LYS A 54 -12.11 -39.89 7.69
N GLN A 55 -12.51 -40.86 8.52
CA GLN A 55 -11.70 -42.04 8.80
C GLN A 55 -11.24 -42.67 7.47
N GLN A 56 -9.93 -42.78 7.27
CA GLN A 56 -9.28 -43.72 6.36
C GLN A 56 -7.91 -44.11 6.95
N PRO A 57 -7.39 -45.31 6.61
CA PRO A 57 -6.46 -46.06 7.44
C PRO A 57 -5.04 -45.49 7.39
N GLN A 58 -4.27 -45.89 8.39
CA GLN A 58 -2.86 -45.57 8.61
C GLN A 58 -2.01 -45.79 7.36
N SER A 59 -1.43 -44.72 6.81
CA SER A 59 0.02 -44.53 6.63
C SER A 59 0.29 -43.49 5.54
N GLU A 60 1.25 -42.61 5.84
CA GLU A 60 1.88 -41.59 4.99
C GLU A 60 1.28 -40.17 5.01
N ALA A 61 2.14 -39.25 5.46
CA ALA A 61 1.97 -37.81 5.53
C ALA A 61 1.68 -37.19 4.15
N PRO A 62 1.10 -35.97 4.09
CA PRO A 62 0.85 -35.29 2.83
C PRO A 62 2.19 -34.95 2.17
N LYS A 63 2.62 -35.75 1.19
CA LYS A 63 3.81 -35.47 0.38
C LYS A 63 3.57 -34.17 -0.38
N ALA A 64 4.46 -33.21 -0.17
CA ALA A 64 4.54 -31.98 -0.93
C ALA A 64 4.53 -32.33 -2.42
N GLN A 65 3.76 -31.56 -3.19
CA GLN A 65 3.50 -31.82 -4.60
C GLN A 65 4.82 -31.79 -5.39
N GLY A 66 5.42 -32.96 -5.61
CA GLY A 66 6.54 -33.15 -6.53
C GLY A 66 7.77 -33.88 -5.99
N GLU A 67 7.80 -34.36 -4.75
CA GLU A 67 8.92 -35.19 -4.30
C GLU A 67 8.72 -36.65 -4.77
N ILE A 68 9.67 -37.20 -5.53
CA ILE A 68 9.61 -38.60 -6.00
C ILE A 68 9.68 -39.49 -4.76
N PRO A 69 8.65 -40.30 -4.48
CA PRO A 69 8.68 -41.17 -3.32
C PRO A 69 9.73 -42.26 -3.54
N VAL A 70 10.83 -42.20 -2.79
CA VAL A 70 11.86 -43.25 -2.78
C VAL A 70 11.39 -44.41 -1.90
N PRO A 71 11.09 -45.60 -2.45
CA PRO A 71 10.70 -46.74 -1.65
C PRO A 71 11.85 -47.20 -0.76
N ARG A 72 11.55 -47.68 0.46
CA ARG A 72 12.55 -48.33 1.32
C ARG A 72 12.93 -49.68 0.72
N PHE A 73 13.91 -49.68 -0.18
CA PHE A 73 14.30 -50.87 -0.96
C PHE A 73 15.01 -51.90 -0.07
N ARG A 74 14.36 -53.02 0.21
CA ARG A 74 14.92 -54.18 0.94
C ARG A 74 14.53 -55.47 0.23
N ARG A 75 15.40 -56.47 0.27
CA ARG A 75 15.14 -57.82 -0.26
C ARG A 75 14.00 -58.49 0.52
N GLY A 76 13.02 -59.03 -0.19
CA GLY A 76 11.89 -59.75 0.43
C GLY A 76 12.32 -61.10 1.02
N LYS A 77 11.58 -61.60 2.02
CA LYS A 77 11.75 -62.99 2.51
C LYS A 77 11.27 -63.94 1.41
N GLY A 78 12.20 -64.64 0.73
CA GLY A 78 11.91 -65.54 -0.38
C GLY A 78 12.24 -64.98 -1.77
N GLU A 79 12.75 -63.75 -1.86
CA GLU A 79 13.22 -63.18 -3.11
C GLU A 79 14.63 -63.65 -3.46
N SER A 80 14.83 -64.11 -4.70
CA SER A 80 16.16 -64.42 -5.22
C SER A 80 17.00 -63.15 -5.43
N GLU A 81 18.32 -63.26 -5.41
CA GLU A 81 19.20 -62.11 -5.63
C GLU A 81 19.01 -61.48 -7.00
N ARG A 82 18.85 -62.29 -8.05
CA ARG A 82 18.60 -61.81 -9.41
C ARG A 82 17.30 -61.03 -9.52
N SER A 83 16.21 -61.50 -8.90
CA SER A 83 14.92 -60.77 -8.91
C SER A 83 15.00 -59.46 -8.14
N TYR A 84 15.76 -59.43 -7.03
CA TYR A 84 15.99 -58.21 -6.26
C TYR A 84 16.74 -57.15 -7.06
N ILE A 85 17.81 -57.56 -7.74
CA ILE A 85 18.60 -56.67 -8.60
C ILE A 85 17.76 -56.14 -9.77
N CYS A 86 16.99 -57.00 -10.43
CA CYS A 86 16.12 -56.59 -11.52
C CYS A 86 15.07 -55.56 -11.07
N ARG A 87 14.44 -55.78 -9.90
CA ARG A 87 13.53 -54.78 -9.30
C ARG A 87 14.24 -53.45 -9.01
N MET A 88 15.46 -53.51 -8.50
CA MET A 88 16.26 -52.33 -8.19
C MET A 88 16.57 -51.53 -9.46
N GLU A 89 16.99 -52.20 -10.53
CA GLU A 89 17.30 -51.57 -11.83
C GLU A 89 16.07 -50.90 -12.45
N GLN A 90 14.92 -51.56 -12.42
CA GLN A 90 13.66 -50.99 -12.91
C GLN A 90 13.25 -49.73 -12.13
N GLU A 91 13.40 -49.75 -10.81
CA GLU A 91 13.06 -48.60 -9.97
C GLU A 91 14.04 -47.44 -10.18
N VAL A 92 15.33 -47.73 -10.38
CA VAL A 92 16.35 -46.73 -10.74
C VAL A 92 16.00 -46.07 -12.08
N GLN A 93 15.66 -46.85 -13.11
CA GLN A 93 15.22 -46.32 -14.39
C GLN A 93 13.96 -45.45 -14.26
N ARG A 94 12.99 -45.90 -13.45
CA ARG A 94 11.74 -45.17 -13.17
C ARG A 94 12.00 -43.84 -12.48
N VAL A 95 12.83 -43.82 -11.45
CA VAL A 95 13.19 -42.60 -10.71
C VAL A 95 13.98 -41.65 -11.60
N LEU A 96 14.93 -42.16 -12.41
CA LEU A 96 15.68 -41.36 -13.36
C LEU A 96 14.75 -40.68 -14.37
N PHE A 97 13.82 -41.43 -14.98
CA PHE A 97 12.81 -40.88 -15.88
C PHE A 97 11.93 -39.82 -15.21
N LEU A 98 11.46 -40.06 -13.97
CA LEU A 98 10.67 -39.07 -13.23
C LEU A 98 11.50 -37.82 -12.89
N THR A 99 12.79 -37.96 -12.67
CA THR A 99 13.72 -36.86 -12.37
C THR A 99 13.99 -36.01 -13.61
N GLU A 100 14.22 -36.64 -14.76
CA GLU A 100 14.43 -35.96 -16.05
C GLU A 100 13.21 -35.15 -16.49
N ASN A 101 12.01 -35.62 -16.14
CA ASN A 101 10.76 -34.90 -16.44
C ASN A 101 10.40 -33.82 -15.40
N GLN A 102 11.21 -33.65 -14.36
CA GLN A 102 11.06 -32.53 -13.43
C GLN A 102 11.88 -31.34 -13.93
N LEU A 103 11.26 -30.16 -13.96
CA LEU A 103 11.99 -28.90 -14.12
C LEU A 103 13.10 -28.86 -13.06
N GLN A 104 14.33 -28.52 -13.46
CA GLN A 104 15.48 -28.37 -12.55
C GLN A 104 15.03 -27.58 -11.31
N ARG A 105 14.92 -28.27 -10.17
CA ARG A 105 14.69 -27.58 -8.91
C ARG A 105 15.96 -26.84 -8.58
N GLU A 106 15.83 -25.54 -8.41
CA GLU A 106 16.80 -24.72 -7.71
C GLU A 106 16.36 -24.64 -6.24
N PRO A 107 16.78 -25.59 -5.38
CA PRO A 107 16.45 -25.55 -3.95
C PRO A 107 17.05 -24.33 -3.24
N GLU A 108 18.06 -23.68 -3.83
CA GLU A 108 18.71 -22.47 -3.29
C GLU A 108 17.93 -21.19 -3.57
N LYS A 109 16.98 -21.21 -4.52
CA LYS A 109 16.00 -20.12 -4.66
C LYS A 109 14.93 -20.35 -3.60
N GLU A 110 15.23 -19.88 -2.39
CA GLU A 110 14.27 -19.64 -1.32
C GLU A 110 12.89 -19.36 -1.90
N GLU A 111 11.90 -20.14 -1.48
CA GLU A 111 10.50 -19.79 -1.62
C GLU A 111 10.32 -18.40 -1.00
N THR A 112 10.42 -17.35 -1.81
CA THR A 112 10.07 -16.02 -1.37
C THR A 112 8.66 -16.12 -0.82
N ALA A 113 8.54 -15.85 0.48
CA ALA A 113 7.28 -15.97 1.22
C ALA A 113 6.14 -15.38 0.37
N PRO A 114 4.97 -16.05 0.30
CA PRO A 114 3.93 -15.74 -0.66
C PRO A 114 3.69 -14.24 -0.70
N GLU A 115 3.99 -13.65 -1.86
CA GLU A 115 4.03 -12.21 -2.01
C GLU A 115 2.62 -11.66 -1.73
N LYS A 116 2.44 -11.05 -0.56
CA LYS A 116 1.16 -10.44 -0.19
C LYS A 116 0.74 -9.49 -1.29
N SER A 117 -0.55 -9.49 -1.64
CA SER A 117 -1.08 -8.58 -2.66
C SER A 117 -0.65 -7.14 -2.39
N LYS A 118 -0.38 -6.37 -3.46
CA LYS A 118 0.10 -4.98 -3.38
C LYS A 118 -0.71 -4.14 -2.38
N ARG A 119 -2.04 -4.30 -2.40
CA ARG A 119 -2.99 -3.66 -1.48
C ARG A 119 -2.75 -4.00 0.00
N LYS A 120 -2.36 -5.24 0.31
CA LYS A 120 -2.06 -5.65 1.69
C LYS A 120 -0.74 -5.06 2.18
N LYS A 121 0.28 -4.98 1.32
CA LYS A 121 1.56 -4.30 1.63
C LYS A 121 1.34 -2.82 1.93
N GLU A 122 0.59 -2.13 1.05
CA GLU A 122 0.23 -0.72 1.25
C GLU A 122 -0.55 -0.48 2.55
N PHE A 123 -1.50 -1.35 2.88
CA PHE A 123 -2.26 -1.24 4.12
C PHE A 123 -1.36 -1.38 5.36
N GLN A 124 -0.42 -2.33 5.34
CA GLN A 124 0.55 -2.51 6.44
C GLN A 124 1.48 -1.30 6.56
N ASN A 125 2.01 -0.81 5.44
CA ASN A 125 2.87 0.38 5.42
C ASN A 125 2.14 1.63 5.90
N LYS A 126 0.90 1.86 5.45
CA LYS A 126 0.07 3.00 5.89
C LYS A 126 -0.20 2.98 7.40
N LYS A 127 -0.39 1.79 7.98
CA LYS A 127 -0.56 1.62 9.43
C LYS A 127 0.72 1.98 10.19
N LEU A 128 1.88 1.55 9.71
CA LEU A 128 3.17 1.88 10.29
C LEU A 128 3.49 3.39 10.17
N GLU A 129 3.24 3.98 9.01
CA GLU A 129 3.41 5.42 8.77
C GLU A 129 2.55 6.26 9.72
N LYS A 130 1.28 5.89 9.93
CA LYS A 130 0.42 6.57 10.90
C LYS A 130 0.97 6.49 12.33
N ALA A 131 1.61 5.39 12.70
CA ALA A 131 2.23 5.25 14.01
C ALA A 131 3.48 6.13 14.16
N ARG A 132 4.28 6.28 13.09
CA ARG A 132 5.45 7.18 13.05
C ARG A 132 5.03 8.64 13.18
N LYS A 133 4.06 9.10 12.39
CA LYS A 133 3.51 10.46 12.46
C LYS A 133 3.00 10.81 13.86
N ARG A 134 2.24 9.91 14.49
CA ARG A 134 1.78 10.10 15.88
C ARG A 134 2.93 10.23 16.89
N LYS A 135 4.09 9.61 16.65
CA LYS A 135 5.26 9.78 17.52
C LYS A 135 5.92 11.14 17.29
N GLU A 136 6.01 11.59 16.05
CA GLU A 136 6.54 12.91 15.69
C GLU A 136 5.65 14.03 16.24
N GLU A 137 4.35 13.97 16.01
CA GLU A 137 3.36 14.92 16.57
C GLU A 137 3.45 14.99 18.10
N LYS A 138 3.63 13.85 18.79
CA LYS A 138 3.82 13.84 20.25
C LYS A 138 5.13 14.49 20.68
N LYS A 139 6.22 14.29 19.91
CA LYS A 139 7.50 14.95 20.18
C LYS A 139 7.37 16.46 19.98
N GLU A 140 6.72 16.90 18.91
CA GLU A 140 6.45 18.30 18.62
C GLU A 140 5.58 18.95 19.70
N ALA A 141 4.47 18.31 20.09
CA ALA A 141 3.62 18.79 21.18
C ALA A 141 4.35 18.89 22.53
N MET A 142 5.28 17.95 22.82
CA MET A 142 6.12 18.03 24.00
C MET A 142 7.11 19.20 23.93
N LEU A 143 7.69 19.48 22.75
CA LEU A 143 8.58 20.62 22.55
C LEU A 143 7.81 21.94 22.65
N GLU A 144 6.63 22.02 22.05
CA GLU A 144 5.72 23.17 22.13
C GLU A 144 5.33 23.44 23.58
N LYS A 145 4.89 22.40 24.32
CA LYS A 145 4.58 22.53 25.75
C LYS A 145 5.78 23.02 26.56
N LYS A 146 6.99 22.53 26.28
CA LYS A 146 8.21 23.02 26.95
C LYS A 146 8.51 24.49 26.63
N ARG A 147 8.25 24.95 25.40
CA ARG A 147 8.38 26.36 25.02
C ARG A 147 7.40 27.23 25.80
N PHE A 148 6.12 26.88 25.83
CA PHE A 148 5.11 27.64 26.57
C PHE A 148 5.25 27.56 28.10
N GLN A 149 5.86 26.51 28.64
CA GLN A 149 6.21 26.45 30.05
C GLN A 149 7.28 27.48 30.44
N ALA A 150 8.20 27.82 29.53
CA ALA A 150 9.16 28.91 29.78
C ALA A 150 8.48 30.29 29.79
N ASP A 151 7.38 30.44 29.05
CA ASP A 151 6.58 31.66 28.95
C ASP A 151 5.37 31.65 29.91
N THR A 152 5.52 31.07 31.10
CA THR A 152 4.42 31.06 32.09
C THR A 152 4.26 32.45 32.70
N VAL A 153 3.47 33.31 32.05
CA VAL A 153 3.01 34.60 32.59
C VAL A 153 1.80 34.32 33.48
N ALA A 154 1.79 34.85 34.71
CA ALA A 154 0.68 34.67 35.62
C ALA A 154 -0.60 35.30 35.03
N PHE A 155 -1.67 34.52 34.96
CA PHE A 155 -2.95 35.00 34.45
C PHE A 155 -3.47 36.12 35.36
N GLY A 156 -3.62 37.34 34.84
CA GLY A 156 -4.07 38.50 35.61
C GLY A 156 -3.07 39.67 35.65
N GLU A 157 -1.82 39.49 35.25
CA GLU A 157 -0.94 40.62 34.96
C GLU A 157 -1.24 41.15 33.57
N VAL A 158 -2.30 41.97 33.47
CA VAL A 158 -2.51 42.81 32.30
C VAL A 158 -1.37 43.83 32.33
N VAL A 159 -0.41 43.69 31.43
CA VAL A 159 0.57 44.73 31.13
C VAL A 159 -0.21 45.90 30.53
N THR A 160 -0.74 46.78 31.39
CA THR A 160 -1.48 48.00 31.00
C THR A 160 -0.55 49.06 30.44
N GLN A 161 0.76 48.92 30.69
CA GLN A 161 1.76 49.84 30.22
C GLN A 161 2.39 49.28 28.94
N PRO A 162 2.25 49.94 27.78
CA PRO A 162 2.98 49.52 26.59
C PRO A 162 4.47 49.43 26.93
N PRO A 163 5.19 48.39 26.48
CA PRO A 163 6.60 48.25 26.78
C PRO A 163 7.32 49.51 26.32
N THR A 164 7.98 50.19 27.25
CA THR A 164 8.78 51.38 26.96
C THR A 164 9.96 50.90 26.13
N ILE A 165 9.87 51.03 24.81
CA ILE A 165 11.01 50.79 23.92
C ILE A 165 11.95 51.98 24.15
N PRO A 166 13.14 51.82 24.75
CA PRO A 166 14.11 52.90 24.76
C PRO A 166 14.60 53.07 23.31
N SER A 167 14.02 54.04 22.60
CA SER A 167 14.37 54.39 21.22
C SER A 167 15.70 55.14 21.13
N GLN A 168 16.72 54.71 21.89
CA GLN A 168 18.07 55.20 21.68
C GLN A 168 18.77 54.35 20.62
N PRO A 169 19.21 54.92 19.48
CA PRO A 169 20.07 54.22 18.56
C PRO A 169 21.43 54.01 19.24
N ARG A 170 21.64 52.80 19.75
CA ARG A 170 22.91 52.41 20.36
C ARG A 170 23.96 52.28 19.25
N GLY A 171 24.82 53.29 19.11
CA GLY A 171 26.06 53.22 18.32
C GLY A 171 25.90 53.59 16.84
N ARG A 172 26.02 54.87 16.53
CA ARG A 172 26.28 55.38 15.18
C ARG A 172 27.76 55.18 14.86
N GLY A 173 28.13 53.99 14.37
CA GLY A 173 29.40 53.79 13.67
C GLY A 173 29.43 54.60 12.35
N PRO A 174 30.61 54.76 11.70
CA PRO A 174 30.71 55.54 10.47
C PRO A 174 29.74 55.01 9.40
N ALA A 175 29.07 55.95 8.73
CA ALA A 175 27.94 55.69 7.86
C ALA A 175 28.27 54.70 6.74
N GLU A 176 27.87 53.44 6.91
CA GLU A 176 27.67 52.53 5.79
C GLU A 176 26.56 53.13 4.93
N GLN A 177 26.90 53.47 3.68
CA GLN A 177 26.10 54.28 2.76
C GLN A 177 24.60 53.94 2.83
N ALA A 178 23.82 54.93 3.29
CA ALA A 178 22.37 54.89 3.25
C ALA A 178 21.93 54.82 1.78
N GLY A 179 21.48 53.63 1.35
CA GLY A 179 21.06 53.36 -0.02
C GLY A 179 21.11 51.88 -0.43
N ARG A 180 21.82 51.02 0.33
CA ARG A 180 21.95 49.58 0.01
C ARG A 180 21.12 48.63 0.88
N LYS A 181 20.26 49.15 1.75
CA LYS A 181 19.37 48.32 2.57
C LYS A 181 18.05 48.18 1.85
N GLN A 182 17.80 47.01 1.24
CA GLN A 182 16.47 46.70 0.74
C GLN A 182 15.49 46.73 1.91
N LEU A 183 14.36 47.44 1.72
CA LEU A 183 13.35 47.60 2.76
C LEU A 183 12.93 46.21 3.27
N LEU A 184 12.77 46.04 4.58
CA LEU A 184 12.40 44.73 5.16
C LEU A 184 11.06 44.20 4.59
N LEU A 185 10.26 45.11 4.03
CA LEU A 185 8.98 44.86 3.39
C LEU A 185 9.07 44.62 1.87
N THR A 186 10.18 44.92 1.20
CA THR A 186 10.38 44.52 -0.22
C THR A 186 10.20 43.01 -0.46
N PRO A 187 10.66 42.09 0.41
CA PRO A 187 10.36 40.66 0.27
C PRO A 187 8.90 40.29 0.58
N ARG A 188 8.13 41.17 1.22
CA ARG A 188 6.70 40.96 1.56
C ARG A 188 5.76 41.57 0.52
N LEU A 189 6.16 42.69 -0.08
CA LEU A 189 5.37 43.47 -1.04
C LEU A 189 5.68 43.11 -2.50
N GLY A 190 6.72 42.32 -2.75
CA GLY A 190 6.95 41.66 -4.03
C GLY A 190 7.11 42.58 -5.23
N GLN A 191 7.53 43.84 -5.05
CA GLN A 191 7.75 44.75 -6.17
C GLN A 191 8.96 45.66 -5.98
N SER A 192 9.73 45.79 -7.08
CA SER A 192 10.72 46.84 -7.44
C SER A 192 12.20 46.38 -7.38
N GLN A 193 13.02 46.33 -8.43
CA GLN A 193 12.86 46.54 -9.87
C GLN A 193 13.82 45.62 -10.63
N ALA A 194 13.28 44.74 -11.44
CA ALA A 194 13.81 44.46 -12.76
C ALA A 194 12.62 43.94 -13.55
N SER A 195 12.27 44.68 -14.61
CA SER A 195 11.38 44.21 -15.66
C SER A 195 11.62 42.73 -15.94
N LEU A 196 10.54 41.94 -15.97
CA LEU A 196 10.20 41.03 -17.07
C LEU A 196 9.07 40.10 -16.58
N VAL A 197 7.88 40.34 -17.13
CA VAL A 197 6.70 39.46 -17.11
C VAL A 197 5.98 39.42 -15.76
N SER A 198 4.79 40.03 -15.77
CA SER A 198 3.74 39.91 -14.76
C SER A 198 3.61 38.47 -14.20
N PRO A 199 3.22 38.29 -12.91
CA PRO A 199 2.98 36.96 -12.38
C PRO A 199 1.68 36.43 -13.00
N ALA A 200 1.81 35.84 -14.18
CA ALA A 200 0.78 35.03 -14.78
C ALA A 200 0.51 33.87 -13.80
N VAL A 201 -0.76 33.73 -13.45
CA VAL A 201 -1.48 32.55 -12.97
C VAL A 201 -0.56 31.36 -12.62
N PRO A 202 -0.56 30.83 -11.39
CA PRO A 202 0.37 29.76 -10.99
C PRO A 202 0.30 28.60 -11.99
N VAL A 203 1.33 28.52 -12.83
CA VAL A 203 1.41 27.55 -13.92
C VAL A 203 1.63 26.19 -13.28
N SER A 204 0.78 25.20 -13.60
CA SER A 204 0.90 23.85 -13.06
C SER A 204 2.32 23.30 -13.27
N LEU A 205 2.84 22.52 -12.30
CA LEU A 205 4.18 21.93 -12.39
C LEU A 205 4.38 21.14 -13.70
N ALA A 206 3.32 20.52 -14.21
CA ALA A 206 3.34 19.85 -15.52
C ALA A 206 3.66 20.81 -16.67
N ARG A 207 3.02 21.98 -16.71
CA ARG A 207 3.27 22.99 -17.75
C ARG A 207 4.64 23.65 -17.60
N GLN A 208 5.15 23.80 -16.37
CA GLN A 208 6.52 24.27 -16.14
C GLN A 208 7.57 23.30 -16.71
N ARG A 209 7.35 21.98 -16.58
CA ARG A 209 8.24 20.96 -17.16
C ARG A 209 8.29 21.03 -18.67
N ILE A 210 7.13 21.17 -19.33
CA ILE A 210 7.03 21.29 -20.79
C ILE A 210 7.80 22.52 -21.29
N VAL A 211 7.56 23.69 -20.67
CA VAL A 211 8.23 24.94 -21.06
C VAL A 211 9.74 24.87 -20.84
N ALA A 212 10.21 24.22 -19.77
CA ALA A 212 11.63 24.04 -19.51
C ALA A 212 12.31 23.13 -20.53
N GLU A 213 11.63 22.05 -20.95
CA GLU A 213 12.13 21.13 -21.99
C GLU A 213 12.21 21.81 -23.36
N GLU A 214 11.18 22.57 -23.75
CA GLU A 214 11.21 23.36 -24.99
C GLU A 214 12.36 24.38 -25.00
N ARG A 215 12.56 25.08 -23.87
CA ARG A 215 13.71 25.99 -23.71
C ARG A 215 15.04 25.29 -23.92
N ALA A 216 15.21 24.10 -23.34
CA ALA A 216 16.44 23.33 -23.48
C ALA A 216 16.71 22.96 -24.95
N ARG A 217 15.68 22.51 -25.69
CA ARG A 217 15.79 22.19 -27.12
C ARG A 217 16.17 23.40 -27.97
N VAL A 218 15.54 24.56 -27.73
CA VAL A 218 15.84 25.81 -28.46
C VAL A 218 17.28 26.24 -28.21
N ILE A 219 17.74 26.18 -26.96
CA ILE A 219 19.12 26.54 -26.60
C ILE A 219 20.13 25.59 -27.27
N GLN A 220 19.85 24.30 -27.31
CA GLN A 220 20.70 23.32 -28.00
C GLN A 220 20.75 23.60 -29.50
N ALA A 221 19.60 23.75 -30.16
CA ALA A 221 19.55 24.07 -31.58
C ALA A 221 20.31 25.36 -31.92
N TYR A 222 20.17 26.41 -31.10
CA TYR A 222 20.91 27.66 -31.26
C TYR A 222 22.43 27.45 -31.14
N ARG A 223 22.87 26.67 -30.15
CA ARG A 223 24.29 26.33 -29.97
C ARG A 223 24.84 25.49 -31.11
N ASP A 224 24.03 24.64 -31.72
CA ASP A 224 24.45 23.80 -32.84
C ASP A 224 24.57 24.61 -34.13
N ILE A 225 23.71 25.61 -34.33
CA ILE A 225 23.82 26.59 -35.43
C ILE A 225 25.07 27.45 -35.26
N GLN A 226 25.37 27.90 -34.04
CA GLN A 226 26.57 28.69 -33.74
C GLN A 226 27.88 27.89 -33.84
N ARG A 227 27.81 26.55 -33.88
CA ARG A 227 28.97 25.66 -34.01
C ARG A 227 29.22 25.18 -35.45
N ARG A 228 28.35 25.53 -36.40
CA ARG A 228 28.57 25.35 -37.85
C ARG A 228 29.26 26.56 -38.43
#